data_AF-A0A9D9QLL2-F1
#
_entry.id   AF-A0A9D9QLL2-F1
#
_cell.length_a   1.000
_cell.length_b   1.000
_cell.length_c   1.000
_cell.angle_alpha   90.00
_cell.angle_beta   90.00
_cell.angle_gamma   90.00
#
_symmetry.space_group_name_H-M   'P 1'
#
loop_
_entity.id
_entity.type
_entity.pdbx_description
1 polymer ?
#
loop_
_entity_poly.entity_id
_entity_poly.type
_entity_poly.pdbx_seq_one_letter_code
_entity_poly.pdbx_strand_id
1 'polypeptide(L)'
;MKKQIVTLDEKGYQVNADRLTAIAETVLGTLSDESVLELLAERRTLEKENTAYERERDEKEQRVQAAAAERQAIEQALVELNTSITPDKDDDTLLALVAERKKLEAKLAALGESEEIVVADPIPEAEASEPVEEKSVEEPEKIIESPVAEEVAEEPAAASKPEPVAEAVAPAIADVEPEEATKKEEKVPQKILDERIGGERINMATSSADAKEFLQLLEENPDDALSRLESLPDELKKDKGFMLKVAAVDPAYAMHYADAKTLKKNEEFNVKIASMNNPRNSGNPLAEMLSEARTAPVVMAAVKNDFRNLRYAMPDMEGYTDMLEIAKKQAREKVKALGQAVDLRMFLPKALRDDQAFLEEAEQIIKDLKEKQQ
;
A
#
# COMPACT_ATOMS: atom_id res chain seq x y z
N MET A 1 8.56 -19.87 17.87
CA MET A 1 7.67 -19.32 18.91
C MET A 1 6.97 -18.10 18.33
N LYS A 2 5.64 -17.97 18.45
CA LYS A 2 4.99 -16.67 18.21
C LYS A 2 5.38 -15.75 19.37
N LYS A 3 5.85 -14.53 19.11
CA LYS A 3 5.88 -13.51 20.16
C LYS A 3 4.44 -13.10 20.41
N GLN A 4 3.96 -13.25 21.63
CA GLN A 4 2.81 -12.45 22.08
C GLN A 4 3.30 -11.01 22.10
N ILE A 5 2.73 -10.17 21.25
CA ILE A 5 2.75 -8.73 21.46
C ILE A 5 1.74 -8.52 22.58
N VAL A 6 2.23 -8.25 23.78
CA VAL A 6 1.37 -7.76 24.86
C VAL A 6 1.10 -6.31 24.51
N THR A 7 -0.12 -6.03 24.06
CA THR A 7 -0.61 -4.65 23.92
C THR A 7 -0.60 -4.01 25.30
N LEU A 8 0.02 -2.84 25.41
CA LEU A 8 0.08 -2.08 26.65
C LEU A 8 -1.34 -1.63 27.04
N ASP A 9 -1.64 -1.54 28.33
CA ASP A 9 -2.86 -0.91 28.85
C ASP A 9 -2.55 0.50 29.39
N GLU A 10 -3.57 1.30 29.71
CA GLU A 10 -3.36 2.68 30.22
C GLU A 10 -2.50 2.68 31.51
N LYS A 11 -2.56 1.61 32.31
CA LYS A 11 -1.72 1.43 33.51
C LYS A 11 -0.27 1.15 33.14
N GLY A 12 -0.01 0.25 32.19
CA GLY A 12 1.31 0.01 31.63
C GLY A 12 1.90 1.27 30.98
N TYR A 13 1.08 2.04 30.26
CA TYR A 13 1.47 3.33 29.67
C TYR A 13 1.94 4.32 30.74
N GLN A 14 1.17 4.49 31.82
CA GLN A 14 1.53 5.37 32.93
C GLN A 14 2.80 4.88 33.64
N VAL A 15 2.92 3.58 33.95
CA VAL A 15 4.13 3.00 34.57
C VAL A 15 5.37 3.23 33.71
N ASN A 16 5.25 3.07 32.39
CA ASN A 16 6.32 3.37 31.45
C ASN A 16 6.66 4.87 31.40
N ALA A 17 5.67 5.76 31.45
CA ALA A 17 5.87 7.22 31.46
C ALA A 17 6.54 7.71 32.75
N ASP A 18 6.12 7.19 33.90
CA ASP A 18 6.74 7.43 35.21
C ASP A 18 8.21 6.94 35.20
N ARG A 19 8.45 5.75 34.64
CA ARG A 19 9.81 5.18 34.52
C ARG A 19 10.69 5.99 33.57
N LEU A 20 10.16 6.45 32.43
CA LEU A 20 10.87 7.34 31.50
C LEU A 20 11.25 8.67 32.17
N THR A 21 10.36 9.23 32.99
CA THR A 21 10.63 10.43 33.79
C THR A 21 11.78 10.18 34.78
N ALA A 22 11.74 9.07 35.54
CA ALA A 22 12.82 8.71 36.45
C ALA A 22 14.17 8.47 35.75
N ILE A 23 14.17 7.93 34.53
CA ILE A 23 15.40 7.79 33.72
C ILE A 23 15.91 9.16 33.27
N ALA A 24 15.02 10.10 32.91
CA ALA A 24 15.40 11.46 32.52
C ALA A 24 15.99 12.29 33.69
N GLU A 25 15.55 12.04 34.92
CA GLU A 25 16.10 12.65 36.14
C GLU A 25 17.42 12.01 36.62
N THR A 26 17.82 10.85 36.06
CA THR A 26 18.99 10.10 36.51
C THR A 26 20.31 10.76 36.06
N VAL A 27 21.17 11.10 37.02
CA VAL A 27 22.50 11.67 36.75
C VAL A 27 23.47 10.60 36.24
N LEU A 28 23.57 10.46 34.92
CA LEU A 28 24.42 9.44 34.27
C LEU A 28 25.90 9.51 34.67
N GLY A 29 26.42 10.69 35.00
CA GLY A 29 27.83 10.91 35.36
C GLY A 29 28.30 10.27 36.68
N THR A 30 27.41 9.63 37.44
CA THR A 30 27.75 8.85 38.66
C THR A 30 27.58 7.34 38.47
N LEU A 31 27.28 6.87 37.25
CA LEU A 31 27.09 5.45 36.92
C LEU A 31 28.30 4.87 36.17
N SER A 32 28.35 3.55 36.03
CA SER A 32 29.27 2.88 35.11
C SER A 32 28.75 2.95 33.67
N ASP A 33 29.65 2.89 32.69
CA ASP A 33 29.29 2.89 31.26
C ASP A 33 28.29 1.77 30.91
N GLU A 34 28.40 0.62 31.58
CA GLU A 34 27.49 -0.52 31.43
C GLU A 34 26.06 -0.18 31.88
N SER A 35 25.88 0.37 33.08
CA SER A 35 24.56 0.79 33.57
C SER A 35 23.99 2.00 32.80
N VAL A 36 24.84 2.87 32.23
CA VAL A 36 24.39 3.92 31.31
C VAL A 36 23.83 3.31 30.02
N LEU A 37 24.49 2.29 29.46
CA LEU A 37 24.00 1.58 28.27
C LEU A 37 22.71 0.80 28.54
N GLU A 38 22.56 0.19 29.72
CA GLU A 38 21.31 -0.47 30.15
C GLU A 38 20.14 0.53 30.23
N LEU A 39 20.32 1.67 30.91
CA LEU A 39 19.28 2.71 31.01
C LEU A 39 18.89 3.30 29.64
N LEU A 40 19.84 3.45 28.72
CA LEU A 40 19.56 3.91 27.35
C LEU A 40 18.80 2.84 26.52
N ALA A 41 19.07 1.55 26.74
CA ALA A 41 18.36 0.46 26.10
C ALA A 41 16.93 0.29 26.68
N GLU A 42 16.77 0.43 28.00
CA GLU A 42 15.48 0.46 28.69
C GLU A 42 14.63 1.62 28.19
N ARG A 43 15.15 2.86 28.27
CA ARG A 43 14.48 4.08 27.77
C ARG A 43 13.96 3.90 26.35
N ARG A 44 14.82 3.42 25.43
CA ARG A 44 14.45 3.22 24.02
C ARG A 44 13.35 2.16 23.82
N THR A 45 13.24 1.21 24.74
CA THR A 45 12.19 0.18 24.72
C THR A 45 10.86 0.79 25.21
N LEU A 46 10.89 1.49 26.34
CA LEU A 46 9.72 2.19 26.91
C LEU A 46 9.16 3.27 25.96
N GLU A 47 10.01 4.10 25.36
CA GLU A 47 9.62 5.09 24.35
C GLU A 47 8.91 4.43 23.15
N LYS A 48 9.37 3.25 22.73
CA LYS A 48 8.79 2.51 21.61
C LYS A 48 7.45 1.86 21.98
N GLU A 49 7.29 1.40 23.22
CA GLU A 49 6.04 0.79 23.69
C GLU A 49 4.96 1.85 23.89
N ASN A 50 5.29 3.00 24.47
CA ASN A 50 4.35 4.11 24.64
C ASN A 50 3.94 4.72 23.28
N THR A 51 4.87 4.92 22.34
CA THR A 51 4.54 5.40 20.98
C THR A 51 3.90 4.34 20.06
N ALA A 52 3.76 3.10 20.54
CA ALA A 52 2.85 2.11 19.95
C ALA A 52 1.45 2.25 20.56
N TYR A 53 1.36 2.31 21.89
CA TYR A 53 0.09 2.50 22.61
C TYR A 53 -0.65 3.78 22.21
N GLU A 54 0.06 4.91 22.12
CA GLU A 54 -0.50 6.21 21.69
C GLU A 54 -1.14 6.10 20.30
N ARG A 55 -0.50 5.39 19.36
CA ARG A 55 -1.07 5.17 18.02
C ARG A 55 -2.29 4.26 18.06
N GLU A 56 -2.25 3.16 18.81
CA GLU A 56 -3.40 2.25 18.95
C GLU A 56 -4.59 2.96 19.62
N ARG A 57 -4.33 3.89 20.55
CA ARG A 57 -5.32 4.77 21.18
C ARG A 57 -5.88 5.81 20.19
N ASP A 58 -5.03 6.52 19.46
CA ASP A 58 -5.45 7.48 18.42
C ASP A 58 -6.27 6.79 17.32
N GLU A 59 -5.88 5.58 16.89
CA GLU A 59 -6.64 4.77 15.93
C GLU A 59 -7.99 4.30 16.49
N LYS A 60 -8.05 3.90 17.76
CA LYS A 60 -9.33 3.59 18.44
C LYS A 60 -10.24 4.82 18.50
N GLU A 61 -9.71 5.98 18.92
CA GLU A 61 -10.50 7.21 19.04
C GLU A 61 -11.00 7.69 17.67
N GLN A 62 -10.16 7.69 16.64
CA GLN A 62 -10.58 8.03 15.27
C GLN A 62 -11.67 7.10 14.73
N ARG A 63 -11.62 5.79 15.03
CA ARG A 63 -12.68 4.84 14.64
C ARG A 63 -14.00 5.14 15.36
N VAL A 64 -13.96 5.44 16.66
CA VAL A 64 -15.17 5.82 17.42
C VAL A 64 -15.75 7.15 16.93
N GLN A 65 -14.92 8.16 16.68
CA GLN A 65 -15.37 9.45 16.11
C GLN A 65 -15.97 9.27 14.71
N ALA A 66 -15.38 8.42 13.85
CA ALA A 66 -15.90 8.12 12.53
C ALA A 66 -17.24 7.37 12.58
N ALA A 67 -17.39 6.35 13.45
CA ALA A 67 -18.63 5.63 13.65
C ALA A 67 -19.76 6.56 14.16
N ALA A 68 -19.45 7.41 15.14
CA ALA A 68 -20.39 8.40 15.66
C ALA A 68 -20.84 9.42 14.59
N ALA A 69 -19.91 9.87 13.73
CA ALA A 69 -20.23 10.77 12.62
C ALA A 69 -21.07 10.09 11.52
N GLU A 70 -20.76 8.83 11.17
CA GLU A 70 -21.54 8.04 10.22
C GLU A 70 -22.96 7.76 10.74
N ARG A 71 -23.07 7.40 12.03
CA ARG A 71 -24.34 7.25 12.75
C ARG A 71 -25.17 8.53 12.70
N GLN A 72 -24.57 9.68 13.03
CA GLN A 72 -25.25 10.98 12.98
C GLN A 72 -25.73 11.33 11.56
N ALA A 73 -24.94 11.02 10.54
CA ALA A 73 -25.33 11.23 9.14
C ALA A 73 -26.52 10.33 8.71
N ILE A 74 -26.55 9.07 9.19
CA ILE A 74 -27.69 8.15 8.94
C ILE A 74 -28.94 8.62 9.69
N GLU A 75 -28.81 9.07 10.94
CA GLU A 75 -29.93 9.64 11.72
C GLU A 75 -30.49 10.90 11.04
N GLN A 76 -29.65 11.78 10.50
CA GLN A 76 -30.08 12.94 9.72
C GLN A 76 -30.79 12.54 8.41
N ALA A 77 -30.19 11.63 7.63
CA ALA A 77 -30.79 11.13 6.39
C ALA A 77 -32.15 10.46 6.64
N LEU A 78 -32.31 9.74 7.76
CA LEU A 78 -33.60 9.18 8.19
C LEU A 78 -34.63 10.27 8.52
N VAL A 79 -34.24 11.39 9.13
CA VAL A 79 -35.15 12.52 9.37
C VAL A 79 -35.60 13.14 8.04
N GLU A 80 -34.68 13.47 7.15
CA GLU A 80 -35.00 14.04 5.82
C GLU A 80 -35.91 13.11 5.02
N LEU A 81 -35.54 11.84 4.92
CA LEU A 81 -36.31 10.82 4.20
C LEU A 81 -37.73 10.66 4.77
N ASN A 82 -37.88 10.70 6.10
CA ASN A 82 -39.19 10.67 6.75
C ASN A 82 -40.03 11.94 6.45
N THR A 83 -39.43 13.13 6.36
CA THR A 83 -40.16 14.33 5.90
C THR A 83 -40.56 14.25 4.41
N SER A 84 -39.88 13.41 3.63
CA SER A 84 -40.16 13.20 2.21
C SER A 84 -41.24 12.14 1.93
N ILE A 85 -41.59 11.27 2.89
CA ILE A 85 -42.61 10.22 2.70
C ILE A 85 -43.99 10.86 2.94
N THR A 86 -44.60 11.36 1.87
CA THR A 86 -45.85 12.14 1.92
C THR A 86 -46.93 11.57 0.98
N PRO A 87 -48.23 11.55 1.37
CA PRO A 87 -49.28 10.82 0.62
C PRO A 87 -49.70 11.41 -0.73
N ASP A 88 -49.06 12.49 -1.17
CA ASP A 88 -49.26 13.16 -2.46
C ASP A 88 -48.34 12.62 -3.58
N LYS A 89 -47.40 11.73 -3.23
CA LYS A 89 -46.52 11.02 -4.16
C LYS A 89 -47.19 9.75 -4.70
N ASP A 90 -46.71 9.27 -5.85
CA ASP A 90 -47.13 8.01 -6.45
C ASP A 90 -46.63 6.77 -5.67
N ASP A 91 -47.31 5.64 -5.87
CA ASP A 91 -47.06 4.39 -5.14
C ASP A 91 -45.63 3.84 -5.38
N ASP A 92 -45.09 3.95 -6.59
CA ASP A 92 -43.73 3.46 -6.92
C ASP A 92 -42.66 4.30 -6.20
N THR A 93 -42.80 5.63 -6.21
CA THR A 93 -41.95 6.55 -5.44
C THR A 93 -42.06 6.29 -3.93
N LEU A 94 -43.26 6.06 -3.40
CA LEU A 94 -43.45 5.75 -1.98
C LEU A 94 -42.80 4.41 -1.58
N LEU A 95 -42.92 3.38 -2.42
CA LEU A 95 -42.25 2.09 -2.21
C LEU A 95 -40.72 2.23 -2.22
N ALA A 96 -40.16 3.06 -3.12
CA ALA A 96 -38.73 3.34 -3.18
C ALA A 96 -38.21 4.02 -1.90
N LEU A 97 -38.88 5.09 -1.43
CA LEU A 97 -38.49 5.83 -0.22
C LEU A 97 -38.60 4.96 1.04
N VAL A 98 -39.61 4.08 1.13
CA VAL A 98 -39.75 3.12 2.24
C VAL A 98 -38.68 2.01 2.20
N ALA A 99 -38.25 1.58 1.01
CA ALA A 99 -37.15 0.63 0.87
C ALA A 99 -35.79 1.25 1.26
N GLU A 100 -35.55 2.50 0.86
CA GLU A 100 -34.37 3.27 1.27
C GLU A 100 -34.34 3.50 2.78
N ARG A 101 -35.50 3.84 3.39
CA ARG A 101 -35.61 4.00 4.85
C ARG A 101 -35.20 2.73 5.59
N LYS A 102 -35.71 1.57 5.18
CA LYS A 102 -35.33 0.28 5.78
C LYS A 102 -33.85 -0.05 5.62
N LYS A 103 -33.22 0.36 4.50
CA LYS A 103 -31.78 0.20 4.27
C LYS A 103 -30.95 1.05 5.23
N LEU A 104 -31.39 2.29 5.49
CA LEU A 104 -30.74 3.18 6.48
C LEU A 104 -30.97 2.71 7.92
N GLU A 105 -32.19 2.27 8.29
CA GLU A 105 -32.50 1.68 9.59
C GLU A 105 -31.66 0.42 9.86
N ALA A 106 -31.50 -0.46 8.87
CA ALA A 106 -30.65 -1.65 8.97
C ALA A 106 -29.16 -1.30 9.11
N LYS A 107 -28.69 -0.25 8.42
CA LYS A 107 -27.30 0.22 8.56
C LYS A 107 -27.04 0.83 9.95
N LEU A 108 -28.01 1.55 10.50
CA LEU A 108 -27.96 2.09 11.87
C LEU A 108 -27.87 0.97 12.92
N ALA A 109 -28.65 -0.10 12.75
CA ALA A 109 -28.61 -1.27 13.63
C ALA A 109 -27.24 -1.97 13.61
N ALA A 110 -26.66 -2.20 12.42
CA ALA A 110 -25.35 -2.83 12.28
C ALA A 110 -24.19 -2.00 12.89
N LEU A 111 -24.32 -0.67 12.93
CA LEU A 111 -23.39 0.20 13.66
C LEU A 111 -23.54 0.03 15.18
N GLY A 112 -24.77 -0.03 15.70
CA GLY A 112 -25.01 -0.29 17.12
C GLY A 112 -24.44 -1.64 17.61
N GLU A 113 -24.66 -2.72 16.84
CA GLU A 113 -24.13 -4.05 17.13
C GLU A 113 -22.58 -4.13 17.09
N SER A 114 -21.92 -3.18 16.41
CA SER A 114 -20.45 -3.11 16.35
C SER A 114 -19.83 -2.15 17.38
N GLU A 115 -20.58 -1.19 17.92
CA GLU A 115 -20.13 -0.34 19.04
C GLU A 115 -19.96 -1.16 20.34
N GLU A 116 -20.89 -2.05 20.70
CA GLU A 116 -20.82 -2.85 21.94
C GLU A 116 -19.58 -3.75 22.04
N ILE A 117 -19.04 -4.20 20.90
CA ILE A 117 -17.85 -5.06 20.82
C ILE A 117 -16.55 -4.27 21.07
N VAL A 118 -16.55 -2.95 20.84
CA VAL A 118 -15.35 -2.09 20.93
C VAL A 118 -15.20 -1.43 22.31
N VAL A 119 -16.29 -1.25 23.06
CA VAL A 119 -16.31 -0.63 24.40
C VAL A 119 -15.91 -1.62 25.53
N ALA A 120 -15.57 -2.87 25.19
CA ALA A 120 -15.28 -3.94 26.15
C ALA A 120 -13.93 -3.84 26.91
N ASP A 121 -13.11 -2.80 26.67
CA ASP A 121 -11.99 -2.41 27.55
C ASP A 121 -12.50 -1.42 28.61
N PRO A 122 -12.61 -1.81 29.90
CA PRO A 122 -13.31 -0.99 30.90
C PRO A 122 -12.53 0.25 31.31
N ILE A 123 -13.09 1.43 31.02
CA ILE A 123 -12.71 2.69 31.66
C ILE A 123 -13.11 2.60 33.15
N PRO A 124 -12.18 2.70 34.12
CA PRO A 124 -12.51 2.66 35.52
C PRO A 124 -13.00 4.02 36.01
N GLU A 125 -14.30 4.30 35.88
CA GLU A 125 -14.92 5.39 36.65
C GLU A 125 -14.80 5.12 38.15
N ALA A 126 -14.59 6.18 38.94
CA ALA A 126 -14.27 6.06 40.36
C ALA A 126 -15.52 5.92 41.23
N GLU A 127 -15.58 4.81 41.98
CA GLU A 127 -16.35 4.51 43.19
C GLU A 127 -17.62 5.33 43.52
N ALA A 128 -18.79 4.68 43.42
CA ALA A 128 -19.97 5.02 44.23
C ALA A 128 -20.90 3.80 44.49
N SER A 129 -20.51 2.95 45.45
CA SER A 129 -21.35 2.07 46.30
C SER A 129 -22.71 1.53 45.79
N GLU A 130 -22.75 0.20 45.55
CA GLU A 130 -23.63 -0.82 46.19
C GLU A 130 -25.13 -0.56 46.56
N PRO A 131 -26.00 -1.61 46.64
CA PRO A 131 -26.03 -2.85 45.84
C PRO A 131 -27.46 -3.47 45.62
N VAL A 132 -27.52 -4.64 44.94
CA VAL A 132 -28.60 -5.68 44.93
C VAL A 132 -30.02 -5.32 44.40
N GLU A 133 -30.45 -5.94 43.30
CA GLU A 133 -31.55 -6.95 43.34
C GLU A 133 -31.43 -7.99 42.21
N GLU A 134 -31.86 -9.22 42.48
CA GLU A 134 -31.81 -10.37 41.56
C GLU A 134 -33.05 -10.46 40.66
N LYS A 135 -32.90 -10.94 39.42
CA LYS A 135 -33.90 -11.83 38.80
C LYS A 135 -33.36 -12.70 37.66
N SER A 136 -33.58 -14.00 37.81
CA SER A 136 -33.35 -15.05 36.83
C SER A 136 -34.53 -15.21 35.87
N VAL A 137 -34.24 -15.40 34.58
CA VAL A 137 -35.03 -16.19 33.61
C VAL A 137 -34.01 -16.88 32.71
N GLU A 138 -33.68 -18.15 32.94
CA GLU A 138 -34.31 -19.32 32.32
C GLU A 138 -34.29 -19.33 30.78
N GLU A 139 -33.27 -20.00 30.26
CA GLU A 139 -33.21 -20.61 28.93
C GLU A 139 -34.27 -21.73 28.82
N PRO A 140 -34.75 -22.05 27.60
CA PRO A 140 -34.71 -23.46 27.24
C PRO A 140 -34.27 -23.75 25.78
N GLU A 141 -33.34 -24.69 25.64
CA GLU A 141 -33.07 -25.40 24.39
C GLU A 141 -34.34 -26.08 23.82
N LYS A 142 -34.39 -26.34 22.50
CA LYS A 142 -34.38 -27.72 21.97
C LYS A 142 -34.39 -27.88 20.44
N ILE A 143 -33.35 -28.58 19.97
CA ILE A 143 -33.38 -29.78 19.09
C ILE A 143 -34.46 -29.84 17.98
N ILE A 144 -34.00 -29.78 16.72
CA ILE A 144 -34.23 -30.84 15.73
C ILE A 144 -32.88 -31.14 15.05
N GLU A 145 -32.57 -32.41 14.81
CA GLU A 145 -31.28 -32.88 14.29
C GLU A 145 -31.49 -33.98 13.22
N SER A 146 -30.57 -34.09 12.24
CA SER A 146 -30.35 -35.28 11.37
C SER A 146 -31.44 -35.68 10.33
N PRO A 147 -31.14 -36.57 9.35
CA PRO A 147 -29.94 -36.65 8.49
C PRO A 147 -30.29 -37.04 7.01
N VAL A 148 -29.44 -37.84 6.35
CA VAL A 148 -29.50 -38.45 4.99
C VAL A 148 -28.98 -37.56 3.85
N ALA A 149 -28.09 -37.95 2.90
CA ALA A 149 -27.00 -38.96 2.73
C ALA A 149 -27.01 -39.55 1.29
N GLU A 150 -25.81 -39.76 0.72
CA GLU A 150 -25.47 -40.69 -0.39
C GLU A 150 -26.09 -40.44 -1.81
N GLU A 151 -25.48 -40.79 -2.96
CA GLU A 151 -24.10 -41.13 -3.39
C GLU A 151 -24.04 -41.24 -4.96
N VAL A 152 -22.86 -41.53 -5.55
CA VAL A 152 -22.58 -42.24 -6.84
C VAL A 152 -22.40 -41.44 -8.17
N ALA A 153 -21.14 -41.39 -8.62
CA ALA A 153 -20.60 -41.53 -10.01
C ALA A 153 -21.05 -40.55 -11.14
N GLU A 154 -20.48 -40.55 -12.36
CA GLU A 154 -19.48 -41.43 -13.01
C GLU A 154 -18.58 -40.67 -14.02
N GLU A 155 -17.36 -41.19 -14.28
CA GLU A 155 -16.45 -40.74 -15.36
C GLU A 155 -16.34 -41.88 -16.40
N PRO A 156 -16.12 -41.61 -17.72
CA PRO A 156 -14.77 -41.90 -18.21
C PRO A 156 -14.24 -41.05 -19.40
N ALA A 157 -12.96 -40.74 -19.30
CA ALA A 157 -11.92 -40.60 -20.32
C ALA A 157 -12.20 -40.93 -21.82
N ALA A 158 -11.61 -40.09 -22.69
CA ALA A 158 -10.95 -40.52 -23.93
C ALA A 158 -9.83 -39.54 -24.33
N ALA A 159 -8.69 -40.05 -24.82
CA ALA A 159 -7.56 -39.24 -25.29
C ALA A 159 -7.10 -39.66 -26.69
N SER A 160 -6.54 -38.74 -27.49
CA SER A 160 -5.51 -39.03 -28.52
C SER A 160 -4.93 -37.77 -29.19
N LYS A 161 -3.59 -37.72 -29.30
CA LYS A 161 -2.81 -36.99 -30.34
C LYS A 161 -2.56 -37.97 -31.53
N PRO A 162 -2.07 -37.60 -32.74
CA PRO A 162 -0.86 -36.76 -32.94
C PRO A 162 -0.80 -35.85 -34.19
N GLU A 163 0.35 -35.19 -34.33
CA GLU A 163 0.98 -34.48 -35.49
C GLU A 163 1.56 -35.46 -36.55
N PRO A 164 2.30 -35.04 -37.63
CA PRO A 164 2.76 -33.71 -38.10
C PRO A 164 2.19 -33.33 -39.51
N VAL A 165 2.74 -32.57 -40.48
CA VAL A 165 4.07 -32.02 -40.91
C VAL A 165 3.82 -30.78 -41.84
N ALA A 166 4.73 -29.92 -42.36
CA ALA A 166 6.21 -29.77 -42.40
C ALA A 166 6.61 -28.29 -42.74
N GLU A 167 7.93 -28.01 -42.85
CA GLU A 167 8.69 -27.10 -43.76
C GLU A 167 8.10 -25.78 -44.37
N ALA A 168 8.87 -24.70 -44.64
CA ALA A 168 10.26 -24.30 -44.34
C ALA A 168 10.55 -22.83 -44.82
N VAL A 169 11.82 -22.39 -44.68
CA VAL A 169 12.53 -21.29 -45.41
C VAL A 169 12.44 -19.85 -44.85
N ALA A 170 13.63 -19.28 -44.60
CA ALA A 170 13.98 -17.84 -44.46
C ALA A 170 15.04 -17.51 -45.58
N PRO A 171 15.52 -16.26 -45.87
CA PRO A 171 16.12 -15.30 -44.90
C PRO A 171 16.15 -13.78 -45.31
N ALA A 172 17.03 -13.00 -44.65
CA ALA A 172 17.61 -11.67 -45.02
C ALA A 172 16.70 -10.41 -44.89
N ILE A 173 17.01 -9.37 -44.07
CA ILE A 173 18.17 -8.45 -43.93
C ILE A 173 18.19 -7.30 -44.98
N ALA A 174 18.00 -6.04 -44.53
CA ALA A 174 18.79 -4.82 -44.87
C ALA A 174 18.08 -3.50 -44.47
N ASP A 175 18.89 -2.47 -44.20
CA ASP A 175 18.59 -1.11 -43.71
C ASP A 175 17.87 -0.15 -44.67
N VAL A 176 17.40 1.00 -44.15
CA VAL A 176 17.74 2.38 -44.63
C VAL A 176 17.29 3.46 -43.62
N GLU A 177 18.18 4.42 -43.36
CA GLU A 177 18.05 5.70 -42.63
C GLU A 177 18.52 6.84 -43.59
N PRO A 178 18.48 8.17 -43.30
CA PRO A 178 17.79 8.96 -42.25
C PRO A 178 17.16 10.29 -42.83
N GLU A 179 17.35 11.42 -42.12
CA GLU A 179 17.04 12.87 -42.36
C GLU A 179 15.78 13.41 -41.65
N GLU A 180 15.83 14.37 -40.71
CA GLU A 180 16.36 15.76 -40.69
C GLU A 180 15.50 16.78 -41.48
N ALA A 181 15.19 18.01 -41.00
CA ALA A 181 15.44 18.61 -39.68
C ALA A 181 14.43 19.74 -39.30
N THR A 182 14.19 19.88 -38.00
CA THR A 182 13.84 21.09 -37.20
C THR A 182 13.02 22.26 -37.77
N LYS A 183 12.02 22.70 -36.98
CA LYS A 183 11.91 24.11 -36.54
C LYS A 183 11.32 24.20 -35.13
N LYS A 184 11.64 25.28 -34.40
CA LYS A 184 11.23 25.52 -33.00
C LYS A 184 10.38 26.79 -32.89
N GLU A 185 9.36 26.78 -32.05
CA GLU A 185 8.82 27.96 -31.34
C GLU A 185 8.53 27.58 -29.87
N GLU A 186 8.24 28.56 -28.99
CA GLU A 186 8.42 28.38 -27.53
C GLU A 186 7.16 28.12 -26.70
N LYS A 187 7.32 27.15 -25.78
CA LYS A 187 6.84 27.12 -24.38
C LYS A 187 5.40 27.55 -24.06
N VAL A 188 4.59 26.55 -23.69
CA VAL A 188 3.84 26.57 -22.42
C VAL A 188 4.18 25.27 -21.67
N PRO A 189 4.50 25.29 -20.36
CA PRO A 189 4.93 24.08 -19.64
C PRO A 189 3.72 23.22 -19.23
N GLN A 190 3.23 22.37 -20.14
CA GLN A 190 2.34 21.27 -19.77
C GLN A 190 3.10 20.20 -18.99
N LYS A 191 2.45 19.53 -18.03
CA LYS A 191 2.99 18.34 -17.35
C LYS A 191 3.30 17.28 -18.42
N ILE A 192 4.53 16.74 -18.40
CA ILE A 192 4.94 15.72 -19.38
C ILE A 192 4.30 14.38 -19.01
N LEU A 193 3.22 14.04 -19.71
CA LEU A 193 2.84 12.65 -19.94
C LEU A 193 3.86 12.06 -20.92
N ASP A 194 4.52 10.97 -20.54
CA ASP A 194 5.55 10.33 -21.37
C ASP A 194 4.89 9.64 -22.57
N GLU A 195 5.11 10.17 -23.78
CA GLU A 195 4.45 9.75 -25.02
C GLU A 195 4.76 8.30 -25.45
N ARG A 196 5.63 7.59 -24.72
CA ARG A 196 6.03 6.20 -24.98
C ARG A 196 4.98 5.15 -24.61
N ILE A 197 3.82 5.53 -24.04
CA ILE A 197 2.72 4.62 -23.70
C ILE A 197 1.46 4.91 -24.54
N GLY A 198 1.62 5.05 -25.86
CA GLY A 198 0.54 5.41 -26.80
C GLY A 198 -0.04 4.28 -27.69
N GLY A 199 0.53 3.06 -27.65
CA GLY A 199 0.19 2.01 -28.63
C GLY A 199 -0.88 0.98 -28.20
N GLU A 200 -0.96 0.67 -26.90
CA GLU A 200 -1.82 -0.39 -26.40
C GLU A 200 -3.26 0.11 -26.19
N ARG A 201 -4.18 -0.35 -27.04
CA ARG A 201 -5.62 -0.23 -26.80
C ARG A 201 -6.01 -1.14 -25.63
N ILE A 202 -5.87 -0.62 -24.41
CA ILE A 202 -6.39 -1.27 -23.21
C ILE A 202 -7.91 -1.43 -23.40
N ASN A 203 -8.41 -2.66 -23.32
CA ASN A 203 -9.85 -2.94 -23.40
C ASN A 203 -10.55 -2.23 -22.25
N MET A 204 -11.36 -1.21 -22.57
CA MET A 204 -11.88 -0.28 -21.58
C MET A 204 -13.07 -0.86 -20.80
N ALA A 205 -12.78 -1.77 -19.86
CA ALA A 205 -13.75 -2.26 -18.88
C ALA A 205 -14.08 -1.20 -17.80
N THR A 206 -13.30 -0.12 -17.70
CA THR A 206 -13.53 1.06 -16.85
C THR A 206 -14.72 1.92 -17.33
N SER A 207 -15.89 1.30 -17.46
CA SER A 207 -17.14 1.96 -17.84
C SER A 207 -17.91 2.56 -16.64
N SER A 208 -17.54 2.22 -15.40
CA SER A 208 -18.13 2.83 -14.20
C SER A 208 -17.97 4.36 -14.19
N ALA A 209 -18.88 5.04 -13.51
CA ALA A 209 -18.84 6.49 -13.34
C ALA A 209 -17.68 6.90 -12.42
N ASP A 210 -17.59 6.26 -11.25
CA ASP A 210 -16.55 6.41 -10.23
C ASP A 210 -15.13 6.22 -10.80
N ALA A 211 -14.93 5.29 -11.75
CA ALA A 211 -13.65 5.13 -12.44
C ALA A 211 -13.26 6.34 -13.30
N LYS A 212 -14.23 7.06 -13.87
CA LYS A 212 -14.00 8.26 -14.69
C LYS A 212 -13.82 9.50 -13.80
N GLU A 213 -14.66 9.64 -12.78
CA GLU A 213 -14.57 10.70 -11.78
C GLU A 213 -13.23 10.67 -11.05
N PHE A 214 -12.80 9.49 -10.58
CA PHE A 214 -11.50 9.31 -9.95
C PHE A 214 -10.34 9.68 -10.90
N LEU A 215 -10.39 9.27 -12.16
CA LEU A 215 -9.31 9.56 -13.11
C LEU A 215 -9.27 11.05 -13.50
N GLN A 216 -10.42 11.72 -13.58
CA GLN A 216 -10.46 13.17 -13.74
C GLN A 216 -9.88 13.88 -12.50
N LEU A 217 -10.29 13.46 -11.30
CA LEU A 217 -9.76 13.99 -10.04
C LEU A 217 -8.24 13.75 -9.93
N LEU A 218 -7.73 12.62 -10.44
CA LEU A 218 -6.29 12.29 -10.45
C LEU A 218 -5.49 13.22 -11.38
N GLU A 219 -6.07 13.69 -12.47
CA GLU A 219 -5.46 14.66 -13.40
C GLU A 219 -5.49 16.09 -12.82
N GLU A 220 -6.61 16.48 -12.16
CA GLU A 220 -6.84 17.80 -11.56
C GLU A 220 -6.14 17.99 -10.20
N ASN A 221 -6.36 17.07 -9.25
CA ASN A 221 -5.86 17.09 -7.87
C ASN A 221 -5.41 15.68 -7.41
N PRO A 222 -4.16 15.26 -7.73
CA PRO A 222 -3.69 13.90 -7.47
C PRO A 222 -3.57 13.54 -5.98
N ASP A 223 -3.41 14.51 -5.09
CA ASP A 223 -3.30 14.26 -3.64
C ASP A 223 -4.65 13.84 -3.04
N ASP A 224 -5.72 14.54 -3.38
CA ASP A 224 -7.10 14.17 -3.03
C ASP A 224 -7.50 12.85 -3.69
N ALA A 225 -7.25 12.70 -5.00
CA ALA A 225 -7.55 11.46 -5.72
C ALA A 225 -6.91 10.23 -5.06
N LEU A 226 -5.59 10.25 -4.79
CA LEU A 226 -4.91 9.12 -4.19
C LEU A 226 -5.47 8.80 -2.78
N SER A 227 -5.85 9.80 -1.99
CA SER A 227 -6.49 9.55 -0.67
C SER A 227 -7.78 8.73 -0.75
N ARG A 228 -8.51 8.79 -1.89
CA ARG A 228 -9.77 8.06 -2.11
C ARG A 228 -9.58 6.65 -2.67
N LEU A 229 -8.38 6.27 -3.12
CA LEU A 229 -8.12 5.00 -3.82
C LEU A 229 -8.48 3.75 -2.98
N GLU A 230 -8.31 3.83 -1.66
CA GLU A 230 -8.70 2.76 -0.73
C GLU A 230 -10.21 2.50 -0.77
N SER A 231 -11.00 3.58 -0.80
CA SER A 231 -12.48 3.54 -0.78
C SER A 231 -13.12 3.06 -2.09
N LEU A 232 -12.37 2.95 -3.19
CA LEU A 232 -12.91 2.50 -4.47
C LEU A 232 -13.30 1.00 -4.46
N PRO A 233 -14.26 0.59 -5.31
CA PRO A 233 -14.60 -0.82 -5.53
C PRO A 233 -13.38 -1.65 -5.94
N ASP A 234 -13.28 -2.87 -5.41
CA ASP A 234 -12.16 -3.77 -5.68
C ASP A 234 -12.11 -4.21 -7.16
N GLU A 235 -13.21 -4.07 -7.90
CA GLU A 235 -13.30 -4.27 -9.35
C GLU A 235 -12.34 -3.34 -10.10
N LEU A 236 -12.17 -2.09 -9.63
CA LEU A 236 -11.23 -1.13 -10.19
C LEU A 236 -9.79 -1.45 -9.76
N LYS A 237 -9.59 -1.92 -8.52
CA LYS A 237 -8.28 -2.40 -8.02
C LYS A 237 -7.79 -3.68 -8.71
N LYS A 238 -8.69 -4.40 -9.41
CA LYS A 238 -8.41 -5.55 -10.28
C LYS A 238 -8.21 -5.15 -11.75
N ASP A 239 -8.61 -3.95 -12.17
CA ASP A 239 -8.46 -3.50 -13.56
C ASP A 239 -7.04 -2.99 -13.84
N LYS A 240 -6.33 -3.73 -14.69
CA LYS A 240 -4.96 -3.42 -15.10
C LYS A 240 -4.84 -2.03 -15.74
N GLY A 241 -5.85 -1.57 -16.46
CA GLY A 241 -5.86 -0.27 -17.14
C GLY A 241 -6.01 0.90 -16.18
N PHE A 242 -6.97 0.78 -15.26
CA PHE A 242 -7.17 1.72 -14.18
C PHE A 242 -5.90 1.86 -13.33
N MET A 243 -5.38 0.75 -12.81
CA MET A 243 -4.20 0.77 -11.93
C MET A 243 -2.92 1.25 -12.64
N LEU A 244 -2.77 1.04 -13.96
CA LEU A 244 -1.67 1.63 -14.73
C LEU A 244 -1.81 3.16 -14.90
N LYS A 245 -3.02 3.72 -14.93
CA LYS A 245 -3.22 5.18 -14.90
C LYS A 245 -2.90 5.77 -13.53
N VAL A 246 -3.32 5.12 -12.44
CA VAL A 246 -2.90 5.49 -11.07
C VAL A 246 -1.37 5.48 -10.98
N ALA A 247 -0.73 4.45 -11.53
CA ALA A 247 0.72 4.29 -11.49
C ALA A 247 1.52 5.32 -12.27
N ALA A 248 0.94 5.94 -13.30
CA ALA A 248 1.57 7.04 -14.02
C ALA A 248 1.73 8.31 -13.15
N VAL A 249 0.96 8.42 -12.06
CA VAL A 249 1.09 9.47 -11.04
C VAL A 249 1.86 8.97 -9.81
N ASP A 250 1.55 7.75 -9.35
CA ASP A 250 2.23 7.12 -8.22
C ASP A 250 2.33 5.58 -8.38
N PRO A 251 3.46 5.04 -8.87
CA PRO A 251 3.60 3.61 -9.12
C PRO A 251 3.74 2.80 -7.82
N ALA A 252 4.17 3.41 -6.72
CA ALA A 252 4.25 2.75 -5.43
C ALA A 252 2.85 2.59 -4.82
N TYR A 253 2.08 3.67 -4.80
CA TYR A 253 0.71 3.67 -4.28
C TYR A 253 -0.22 2.79 -5.14
N ALA A 254 -0.08 2.82 -6.47
CA ALA A 254 -0.79 1.90 -7.36
C ALA A 254 -0.45 0.43 -7.07
N MET A 255 0.83 0.10 -6.82
CA MET A 255 1.22 -1.25 -6.44
C MET A 255 0.76 -1.63 -5.03
N HIS A 256 0.57 -0.68 -4.11
CA HIS A 256 0.02 -0.95 -2.78
C HIS A 256 -1.42 -1.48 -2.87
N TYR A 257 -2.31 -0.77 -3.58
CA TYR A 257 -3.74 -1.10 -3.66
C TYR A 257 -4.14 -2.07 -4.77
N ALA A 258 -3.24 -2.42 -5.71
CA ALA A 258 -3.52 -3.42 -6.75
C ALA A 258 -3.90 -4.79 -6.15
N ASP A 259 -4.87 -5.48 -6.73
CA ASP A 259 -5.35 -6.77 -6.22
C ASP A 259 -4.23 -7.82 -6.13
N ALA A 260 -4.06 -8.41 -4.95
CA ALA A 260 -2.99 -9.35 -4.62
C ALA A 260 -3.19 -10.78 -5.16
N LYS A 261 -4.39 -11.11 -5.66
CA LYS A 261 -4.74 -12.40 -6.28
C LYS A 261 -4.58 -12.33 -7.80
N THR A 262 -4.82 -11.17 -8.42
CA THR A 262 -4.73 -10.97 -9.88
C THR A 262 -3.54 -10.10 -10.29
N LEU A 263 -3.58 -8.79 -10.02
CA LEU A 263 -2.63 -7.82 -10.59
C LEU A 263 -1.22 -7.95 -10.02
N LYS A 264 -1.03 -8.07 -8.70
CA LYS A 264 0.35 -8.19 -8.13
C LYS A 264 1.07 -9.48 -8.55
N LYS A 265 0.36 -10.44 -9.14
CA LYS A 265 0.91 -11.69 -9.71
C LYS A 265 1.07 -11.64 -11.23
N ASN A 266 0.61 -10.58 -11.89
CA ASN A 266 0.76 -10.39 -13.32
C ASN A 266 2.14 -9.76 -13.62
N GLU A 267 3.07 -10.56 -14.14
CA GLU A 267 4.45 -10.12 -14.41
C GLU A 267 4.51 -8.91 -15.36
N GLU A 268 3.68 -8.88 -16.40
CA GLU A 268 3.64 -7.79 -17.38
C GLU A 268 3.22 -6.45 -16.74
N PHE A 269 2.21 -6.47 -15.86
CA PHE A 269 1.87 -5.33 -15.01
C PHE A 269 3.04 -4.95 -14.09
N ASN A 270 3.65 -5.90 -13.38
CA ASN A 270 4.76 -5.62 -12.47
C ASN A 270 5.98 -5.02 -13.19
N VAL A 271 6.34 -5.51 -14.38
CA VAL A 271 7.42 -4.94 -15.22
C VAL A 271 7.08 -3.51 -15.62
N LYS A 272 5.83 -3.25 -16.02
CA LYS A 272 5.38 -1.92 -16.45
C LYS A 272 5.31 -0.92 -15.30
N ILE A 273 4.96 -1.36 -14.09
CA ILE A 273 5.04 -0.57 -12.86
C ILE A 273 6.50 -0.30 -12.46
N ALA A 274 7.38 -1.31 -12.56
CA ALA A 274 8.80 -1.19 -12.22
C ALA A 274 9.55 -0.17 -13.09
N SER A 275 9.17 -0.04 -14.37
CA SER A 275 9.78 0.91 -15.31
C SER A 275 9.26 2.36 -15.19
N MET A 276 8.22 2.62 -14.38
CA MET A 276 7.65 3.96 -14.20
C MET A 276 8.48 4.81 -13.22
N ASN A 277 8.72 6.07 -13.58
CA ASN A 277 9.22 7.07 -12.64
C ASN A 277 8.21 7.23 -11.48
N ASN A 278 8.69 7.37 -10.23
CA ASN A 278 7.84 7.86 -9.12
C ASN A 278 8.10 9.37 -8.91
N PRO A 279 7.31 10.27 -9.51
CA PRO A 279 7.51 11.72 -9.37
C PRO A 279 7.18 12.23 -7.95
N ARG A 280 6.36 11.50 -7.19
CA ARG A 280 5.96 11.86 -5.82
C ARG A 280 6.96 11.38 -4.76
N ASN A 281 7.81 10.39 -5.09
CA ASN A 281 8.76 9.75 -4.18
C ASN A 281 8.10 9.25 -2.87
N SER A 282 6.82 8.90 -2.95
CA SER A 282 5.96 8.36 -1.88
C SER A 282 6.45 7.04 -1.28
N GLY A 283 7.17 6.26 -2.08
CA GLY A 283 7.58 4.91 -1.76
C GLY A 283 8.28 4.27 -2.95
N ASN A 284 8.42 2.95 -2.89
CA ASN A 284 9.13 2.18 -3.92
C ASN A 284 8.23 1.03 -4.39
N PRO A 285 7.87 0.93 -5.68
CA PRO A 285 6.92 -0.08 -6.14
C PRO A 285 7.36 -1.51 -5.86
N LEU A 286 8.67 -1.80 -5.89
CA LEU A 286 9.17 -3.13 -5.56
C LEU A 286 9.06 -3.48 -4.08
N ALA A 287 8.88 -2.51 -3.17
CA ALA A 287 8.55 -2.81 -1.78
C ALA A 287 7.12 -3.37 -1.66
N GLU A 288 6.18 -2.75 -2.37
CA GLU A 288 4.75 -3.07 -2.36
C GLU A 288 4.38 -4.30 -3.23
N MET A 289 5.26 -4.68 -4.16
CA MET A 289 5.17 -5.95 -4.90
C MET A 289 5.35 -7.15 -3.96
N LEU A 290 4.57 -8.21 -4.20
CA LEU A 290 4.78 -9.52 -3.59
C LEU A 290 6.21 -10.01 -3.86
N SER A 291 6.91 -10.52 -2.84
CA SER A 291 8.30 -10.97 -2.96
C SER A 291 8.50 -12.03 -4.05
N GLU A 292 7.53 -12.95 -4.21
CA GLU A 292 7.49 -13.98 -5.26
C GLU A 292 7.41 -13.42 -6.69
N ALA A 293 6.91 -12.19 -6.85
CA ALA A 293 6.68 -11.56 -8.13
C ALA A 293 7.76 -10.52 -8.51
N ARG A 294 8.84 -10.44 -7.73
CA ARG A 294 10.06 -9.65 -8.01
C ARG A 294 11.02 -10.46 -8.90
N THR A 295 10.53 -10.87 -10.07
CA THR A 295 11.29 -11.71 -11.02
C THR A 295 12.44 -10.93 -11.67
N ALA A 296 13.37 -11.67 -12.31
CA ALA A 296 14.50 -11.07 -13.03
C ALA A 296 14.11 -9.92 -13.99
N PRO A 297 13.10 -10.03 -14.88
CA PRO A 297 12.70 -8.91 -15.75
C PRO A 297 12.10 -7.73 -14.98
N VAL A 298 11.36 -7.96 -13.89
CA VAL A 298 10.80 -6.91 -13.03
C VAL A 298 11.91 -6.12 -12.34
N VAL A 299 12.90 -6.80 -11.74
CA VAL A 299 14.04 -6.14 -11.08
C VAL A 299 14.96 -5.46 -12.10
N MET A 300 15.17 -6.08 -13.28
CA MET A 300 15.90 -5.47 -14.39
C MET A 300 15.25 -4.16 -14.87
N ALA A 301 13.92 -4.12 -15.01
CA ALA A 301 13.18 -2.90 -15.35
C ALA A 301 13.34 -1.83 -14.26
N ALA A 302 13.22 -2.22 -12.99
CA ALA A 302 13.41 -1.33 -11.84
C ALA A 302 14.82 -0.74 -11.76
N VAL A 303 15.86 -1.54 -12.03
CA VAL A 303 17.27 -1.11 -12.01
C VAL A 303 17.62 -0.21 -13.19
N LYS A 304 17.02 -0.44 -14.38
CA LYS A 304 17.13 0.46 -15.54
C LYS A 304 16.51 1.83 -15.28
N ASN A 305 15.51 1.92 -14.41
CA ASN A 305 14.85 3.16 -14.01
C ASN A 305 15.59 3.87 -12.85
N ASP A 306 15.93 3.12 -11.79
CA ASP A 306 16.71 3.61 -10.64
C ASP A 306 17.61 2.50 -10.07
N PHE A 307 18.92 2.67 -10.20
CA PHE A 307 19.95 1.76 -9.68
C PHE A 307 19.79 1.35 -8.21
N ARG A 308 19.13 2.17 -7.37
CA ARG A 308 18.87 1.84 -5.95
C ARG A 308 17.99 0.60 -5.79
N ASN A 309 17.24 0.23 -6.83
CA ASN A 309 16.45 -1.01 -6.89
C ASN A 309 17.31 -2.29 -6.95
N LEU A 310 18.64 -2.20 -7.16
CA LEU A 310 19.55 -3.34 -7.08
C LEU A 310 19.48 -4.04 -5.71
N ARG A 311 19.00 -3.35 -4.66
CA ARG A 311 18.71 -3.94 -3.34
C ARG A 311 17.69 -5.10 -3.33
N TYR A 312 16.95 -5.31 -4.43
CA TYR A 312 16.03 -6.42 -4.61
C TYR A 312 16.55 -7.50 -5.57
N ALA A 313 17.71 -7.28 -6.19
CA ALA A 313 18.36 -8.27 -7.05
C ALA A 313 19.11 -9.29 -6.18
N MET A 314 18.91 -10.58 -6.45
CA MET A 314 19.61 -11.67 -5.77
C MET A 314 20.71 -12.24 -6.70
N PRO A 315 21.89 -12.65 -6.18
CA PRO A 315 23.03 -13.09 -7.02
C PRO A 315 22.78 -14.32 -7.90
N ASP A 316 21.71 -15.07 -7.63
CA ASP A 316 21.23 -16.24 -8.37
C ASP A 316 20.16 -15.90 -9.43
N MET A 317 19.73 -14.64 -9.54
CA MET A 317 18.83 -14.20 -10.61
C MET A 317 19.52 -14.18 -11.97
N GLU A 318 18.78 -14.59 -13.00
CA GLU A 318 19.17 -14.40 -14.40
C GLU A 318 19.44 -12.91 -14.68
N GLY A 319 20.56 -12.60 -15.34
CA GLY A 319 20.96 -11.24 -15.65
C GLY A 319 21.44 -10.39 -14.45
N TYR A 320 21.66 -10.96 -13.26
CA TYR A 320 22.14 -10.21 -12.08
C TYR A 320 23.40 -9.37 -12.37
N THR A 321 24.37 -9.92 -13.11
CA THR A 321 25.59 -9.22 -13.53
C THR A 321 25.28 -7.98 -14.38
N ASP A 322 24.32 -8.07 -15.28
CA ASP A 322 23.91 -6.95 -16.14
C ASP A 322 23.16 -5.88 -15.32
N MET A 323 22.31 -6.28 -14.37
CA MET A 323 21.70 -5.35 -13.42
C MET A 323 22.77 -4.60 -12.62
N LEU A 324 23.80 -5.30 -12.16
CA LEU A 324 24.88 -4.75 -11.36
C LEU A 324 25.73 -3.74 -12.15
N GLU A 325 26.09 -4.03 -13.41
CA GLU A 325 26.83 -3.06 -14.24
C GLU A 325 25.97 -1.87 -14.72
N ILE A 326 24.68 -2.08 -15.01
CA ILE A 326 23.73 -0.96 -15.24
C ILE A 326 23.66 -0.06 -14.00
N ALA A 327 23.55 -0.67 -12.81
CA ALA A 327 23.46 0.06 -11.55
C ALA A 327 24.75 0.85 -11.26
N LYS A 328 25.93 0.25 -11.46
CA LYS A 328 27.23 0.94 -11.36
C LYS A 328 27.32 2.13 -12.31
N LYS A 329 26.89 1.98 -13.57
CA LYS A 329 26.91 3.09 -14.56
C LYS A 329 26.06 4.27 -14.07
N GLN A 330 24.81 4.03 -13.70
CA GLN A 330 23.92 5.09 -13.20
C GLN A 330 24.44 5.72 -11.90
N ALA A 331 24.98 4.91 -10.98
CA ALA A 331 25.58 5.40 -9.74
C ALA A 331 26.76 6.35 -10.02
N ARG A 332 27.68 6.00 -10.94
CA ARG A 332 28.76 6.90 -11.40
C ARG A 332 28.22 8.23 -11.95
N GLU A 333 27.19 8.17 -12.79
CA GLU A 333 26.56 9.36 -13.39
C GLU A 333 25.90 10.26 -12.33
N LYS A 334 25.20 9.68 -11.35
CA LYS A 334 24.59 10.42 -10.24
C LYS A 334 25.62 10.96 -9.24
N VAL A 335 26.69 10.24 -8.91
CA VAL A 335 27.80 10.75 -8.08
C VAL A 335 28.46 11.95 -8.76
N LYS A 336 28.68 11.90 -10.07
CA LYS A 336 29.19 13.04 -10.85
C LYS A 336 28.24 14.24 -10.85
N ALA A 337 26.92 14.01 -10.88
CA ALA A 337 25.90 15.06 -10.88
C ALA A 337 25.67 15.71 -9.50
N LEU A 338 25.78 14.95 -8.41
CA LEU A 338 25.58 15.42 -7.04
C LEU A 338 26.88 15.92 -6.37
N GLY A 339 28.04 15.48 -6.86
CA GLY A 339 29.35 15.98 -6.47
C GLY A 339 29.66 15.80 -4.99
N GLN A 340 30.10 16.89 -4.33
CA GLN A 340 30.63 16.84 -2.96
C GLN A 340 29.60 16.46 -1.88
N ALA A 341 28.30 16.57 -2.17
CA ALA A 341 27.22 16.42 -1.19
C ALA A 341 26.78 14.96 -0.93
N VAL A 342 27.44 13.97 -1.56
CA VAL A 342 27.04 12.56 -1.48
C VAL A 342 27.78 11.83 -0.35
N ASP A 343 27.04 11.37 0.66
CA ASP A 343 27.50 10.23 1.47
C ASP A 343 27.25 8.93 0.69
N LEU A 344 28.32 8.37 0.12
CA LEU A 344 28.28 7.10 -0.63
C LEU A 344 27.70 5.94 0.21
N ARG A 345 27.85 5.97 1.53
CA ARG A 345 27.34 4.92 2.43
C ARG A 345 25.83 4.95 2.56
N MET A 346 25.20 6.12 2.47
CA MET A 346 23.73 6.25 2.43
C MET A 346 23.18 6.17 1.00
N PHE A 347 23.95 6.63 0.02
CA PHE A 347 23.52 6.73 -1.38
C PHE A 347 23.55 5.41 -2.16
N LEU A 348 24.57 4.56 -1.94
CA LEU A 348 24.75 3.32 -2.68
C LEU A 348 24.04 2.12 -2.02
N PRO A 349 23.34 1.26 -2.79
CA PRO A 349 22.81 0.00 -2.26
C PRO A 349 23.94 -0.96 -1.87
N LYS A 350 23.67 -1.90 -0.94
CA LYS A 350 24.69 -2.76 -0.32
C LYS A 350 25.61 -3.44 -1.35
N ALA A 351 25.06 -4.04 -2.41
CA ALA A 351 25.84 -4.72 -3.45
C ALA A 351 26.88 -3.83 -4.18
N LEU A 352 26.70 -2.50 -4.19
CA LEU A 352 27.69 -1.56 -4.75
C LEU A 352 28.66 -1.00 -3.70
N ARG A 353 28.37 -1.11 -2.40
CA ARG A 353 29.29 -0.76 -1.31
C ARG A 353 30.20 -1.92 -0.93
N ASP A 354 29.74 -3.15 -1.14
CA ASP A 354 30.50 -4.38 -0.95
C ASP A 354 31.50 -4.62 -2.12
N ASP A 355 31.32 -3.94 -3.27
CA ASP A 355 32.29 -3.87 -4.36
C ASP A 355 33.34 -2.77 -4.08
N GLN A 356 34.43 -3.18 -3.44
CA GLN A 356 35.52 -2.28 -3.02
C GLN A 356 36.12 -1.48 -4.18
N ALA A 357 36.27 -2.08 -5.38
CA ALA A 357 36.86 -1.41 -6.53
C ALA A 357 35.92 -0.32 -7.09
N PHE A 358 34.62 -0.56 -7.07
CA PHE A 358 33.62 0.45 -7.40
C PHE A 358 33.54 1.57 -6.36
N LEU A 359 33.67 1.23 -5.07
CA LEU A 359 33.67 2.22 -3.99
C LEU A 359 34.86 3.18 -4.10
N GLU A 360 36.06 2.65 -4.34
CA GLU A 360 37.29 3.44 -4.56
C GLU A 360 37.18 4.34 -5.81
N GLU A 361 36.58 3.86 -6.91
CA GLU A 361 36.28 4.68 -8.10
C GLU A 361 35.35 5.85 -7.73
N ALA A 362 34.28 5.60 -6.98
CA ALA A 362 33.31 6.62 -6.57
C ALA A 362 33.91 7.65 -5.60
N GLU A 363 34.75 7.22 -4.65
CA GLU A 363 35.48 8.11 -3.74
C GLU A 363 36.48 9.00 -4.49
N GLN A 364 37.22 8.45 -5.45
CA GLN A 364 38.14 9.23 -6.28
C GLN A 364 37.39 10.23 -7.17
N ILE A 365 36.22 9.89 -7.72
CA ILE A 365 35.36 10.83 -8.46
C ILE A 365 34.94 12.02 -7.57
N ILE A 366 34.55 11.78 -6.31
CA ILE A 366 34.21 12.86 -5.36
C ILE A 366 35.45 13.71 -5.02
N LYS A 367 36.63 13.10 -4.89
CA LYS A 367 37.89 13.80 -4.64
C LYS A 367 38.29 14.70 -5.81
N ASP A 368 38.25 14.19 -7.04
CA ASP A 368 38.44 14.93 -8.28
C ASP A 368 37.53 16.16 -8.40
N LEU A 369 36.28 16.05 -7.91
CA LEU A 369 35.31 17.14 -7.92
C LEU A 369 35.50 18.13 -6.76
N LYS A 370 36.19 17.74 -5.69
CA LYS A 370 36.66 18.67 -4.63
C LYS A 370 37.85 19.49 -5.11
N GLU A 371 38.84 18.83 -5.72
CA GLU A 371 40.06 19.48 -6.23
C GLU A 371 39.79 20.43 -7.42
N LYS A 372 38.66 20.28 -8.13
CA LYS A 372 38.21 21.18 -9.23
C LYS A 372 37.32 22.34 -8.79
N GLN A 373 37.05 22.49 -7.49
CA GLN A 373 36.21 23.55 -6.91
C GLN A 373 36.94 24.40 -5.87
N GLN A 374 38.28 24.26 -5.82
CA GLN A 374 39.22 25.09 -5.04
C GLN A 374 40.11 25.89 -6.01
#